data_AF-A0A979FMY3-F1
#
_entry.id   AF-A0A979FMY3-F1
#
_cell.length_a   1.000
_cell.length_b   1.000
_cell.length_c   1.000
_cell.angle_alpha   90.00
_cell.angle_beta   90.00
_cell.angle_gamma   90.00
#
_symmetry.space_group_name_H-M   'P 1'
#
loop_
_entity.id
_entity.type
_entity.pdbx_description
1 polymer ?
#
loop_
_entity_poly.entity_id
_entity_poly.type
_entity_poly.pdbx_seq_one_letter_code
_entity_poly.pdbx_strand_id
1 'polypeptide(L)'
;MTDPGVMAPLRKDRKATLPRIQNFISSRRFKDVNLVTRLYPDSRTATLSYWSVPGGEGAWVNYPFSEVINQSFTPTALGASFGPTWSTTWFKVELQIPSTWQGRHLHFRWNSDSEATLWSVDGKVLQGLSSTIDNQVRTDYLITNNYDGSSPMLTYYVEMAGSRIKGTYTDDLIDPPPPDMMFTLSETKRKV
;
A
#
# COMPACT_ATOMS: atom_id res chain seq x y z
N MET A 1 -28.95 34.85 0.29
CA MET A 1 -30.26 34.75 -0.40
C MET A 1 -29.99 34.38 -1.84
N THR A 2 -30.50 33.25 -2.31
CA THR A 2 -30.44 32.86 -3.72
C THR A 2 -31.51 33.62 -4.49
N ASP A 3 -31.12 34.28 -5.59
CA ASP A 3 -32.04 34.97 -6.50
C ASP A 3 -33.05 33.95 -7.08
N PRO A 4 -34.37 34.12 -6.86
CA PRO A 4 -35.40 33.18 -7.31
C PRO A 4 -35.48 33.04 -8.84
N GLY A 5 -34.83 33.91 -9.62
CA GLY A 5 -34.76 33.82 -11.09
C GLY A 5 -33.57 33.03 -11.63
N VAL A 6 -32.57 32.69 -10.81
CA VAL A 6 -31.35 32.00 -11.28
C VAL A 6 -31.58 30.50 -11.33
N MET A 7 -31.96 30.01 -12.52
CA MET A 7 -31.98 28.58 -12.81
C MET A 7 -30.55 28.07 -13.03
N ALA A 8 -30.21 26.96 -12.38
CA ALA A 8 -28.98 26.24 -12.70
C ALA A 8 -29.01 25.83 -14.19
N PRO A 9 -27.92 26.00 -14.95
CA PRO A 9 -27.89 25.61 -16.35
C PRO A 9 -28.23 24.13 -16.49
N LEU A 10 -29.23 23.82 -17.33
CA LEU A 10 -29.69 22.46 -17.63
C LEU A 10 -28.57 21.59 -18.21
N ARG A 11 -27.59 22.22 -18.88
CA ARG A 11 -26.42 21.56 -19.45
C ARG A 11 -25.21 21.79 -18.54
N LYS A 12 -24.63 20.70 -18.05
CA LYS A 12 -23.35 20.73 -17.35
C LYS A 12 -22.22 20.80 -18.37
N ASP A 13 -21.35 21.80 -18.25
CA ASP A 13 -20.15 21.89 -19.07
C ASP A 13 -19.14 20.81 -18.63
N ARG A 14 -18.69 19.99 -19.59
CA ARG A 14 -17.76 18.88 -19.32
C ARG A 14 -16.39 19.36 -18.84
N LYS A 15 -15.89 20.47 -19.39
CA LYS A 15 -14.60 21.07 -19.01
C LYS A 15 -14.62 21.60 -17.58
N ALA A 16 -15.78 22.05 -17.08
CA ALA A 16 -15.94 22.46 -15.69
C ALA A 16 -16.25 21.28 -14.74
N THR A 17 -17.01 20.29 -15.20
CA THR A 17 -17.51 19.20 -14.34
C THR A 17 -16.43 18.15 -14.04
N LEU A 18 -15.62 17.75 -15.03
CA LEU A 18 -14.57 16.74 -14.82
C LEU A 18 -13.52 17.17 -13.78
N PRO A 19 -12.97 18.40 -13.83
CA PRO A 19 -12.01 18.84 -12.80
C PRO A 19 -12.63 18.88 -11.40
N ARG A 20 -13.92 19.20 -11.26
CA ARG A 20 -14.60 19.18 -9.95
C ARG A 20 -14.64 17.77 -9.37
N ILE A 21 -14.98 16.76 -10.18
CA ILE A 21 -14.98 15.36 -9.76
C ILE A 21 -13.55 14.93 -9.41
N GLN A 22 -12.56 15.23 -10.26
CA GLN A 22 -11.15 14.91 -10.01
C GLN A 22 -10.63 15.51 -8.71
N ASN A 23 -10.98 16.78 -8.43
CA ASN A 23 -10.64 17.46 -7.19
C ASN A 23 -11.34 16.84 -5.98
N PHE A 24 -12.59 16.40 -6.12
CA PHE A 24 -13.37 15.75 -5.06
C PHE A 24 -12.80 14.39 -4.64
N ILE A 25 -12.09 13.69 -5.52
CA ILE A 25 -11.41 12.41 -5.22
C ILE A 25 -9.88 12.54 -5.14
N SER A 26 -9.35 13.76 -5.11
CA SER A 26 -7.91 14.00 -5.13
C SER A 26 -7.26 13.65 -3.79
N SER A 27 -6.14 12.94 -3.81
CA SER A 27 -5.30 12.76 -2.61
C SER A 27 -4.46 14.01 -2.27
N ARG A 28 -4.48 15.06 -3.09
CA ARG A 28 -3.62 16.25 -2.94
C ARG A 28 -4.41 17.56 -2.76
N ARG A 29 -5.55 17.72 -3.42
CA ARG A 29 -6.31 18.98 -3.44
C ARG A 29 -7.56 18.92 -2.56
N PHE A 30 -7.95 20.07 -1.99
CA PHE A 30 -9.17 20.24 -1.20
C PHE A 30 -9.32 19.23 -0.06
N LYS A 31 -8.21 18.89 0.61
CA LYS A 31 -8.15 17.87 1.67
C LYS A 31 -9.07 18.18 2.87
N ASP A 32 -9.47 19.43 3.03
CA ASP A 32 -10.42 19.91 4.02
C ASP A 32 -11.87 19.46 3.76
N VAL A 33 -12.23 19.17 2.49
CA VAL A 33 -13.63 18.91 2.09
C VAL A 33 -13.83 17.74 1.11
N ASN A 34 -12.75 17.16 0.57
CA ASN A 34 -12.87 16.11 -0.44
C ASN A 34 -13.33 14.75 0.13
N LEU A 35 -13.73 13.84 -0.75
CA LEU A 35 -14.25 12.53 -0.34
C LEU A 35 -13.20 11.66 0.33
N VAL A 36 -11.96 11.68 -0.17
CA VAL A 36 -10.89 10.77 0.29
C VAL A 36 -10.56 11.02 1.75
N THR A 37 -10.44 12.28 2.17
CA THR A 37 -10.16 12.63 3.58
C THR A 37 -11.37 12.48 4.49
N ARG A 38 -12.59 12.49 3.94
CA ARG A 38 -13.81 12.16 4.69
C ARG A 38 -13.97 10.66 4.91
N LEU A 39 -13.54 9.85 3.95
CA LEU A 39 -13.53 8.39 4.06
C LEU A 39 -12.39 7.88 4.95
N TYR A 40 -11.23 8.54 4.90
CA TYR A 40 -10.06 8.16 5.70
C TYR A 40 -9.48 9.38 6.46
N PRO A 41 -10.17 9.86 7.51
CA PRO A 41 -9.79 11.06 8.25
C PRO A 41 -8.48 10.94 9.06
N ASP A 42 -8.03 9.73 9.40
CA ASP A 42 -6.79 9.55 10.17
C ASP A 42 -5.94 8.42 9.59
N SER A 43 -4.62 8.59 9.62
CA SER A 43 -3.67 7.57 9.21
C SER A 43 -2.36 7.70 9.97
N ARG A 44 -1.69 6.57 10.19
CA ARG A 44 -0.47 6.49 10.99
C ARG A 44 0.53 5.55 10.32
N THR A 45 1.81 5.93 10.33
CA THR A 45 2.93 5.17 9.74
C THR A 45 3.26 3.92 10.53
N ALA A 46 3.53 2.81 9.84
CA ALA A 46 3.97 1.57 10.49
C ALA A 46 5.43 1.66 10.97
N THR A 47 5.76 0.88 12.00
CA THR A 47 7.16 0.57 12.32
C THR A 47 7.59 -0.60 11.44
N LEU A 48 8.77 -0.49 10.85
CA LEU A 48 9.26 -1.44 9.86
C LEU A 48 10.65 -1.95 10.18
N SER A 49 10.83 -3.23 9.90
CA SER A 49 12.14 -3.85 9.77
C SER A 49 12.10 -4.83 8.61
N TYR A 50 13.25 -5.13 8.01
CA TYR A 50 13.34 -5.96 6.82
C TYR A 50 14.46 -7.01 6.92
N TRP A 51 14.33 -8.06 6.12
CA TRP A 51 15.36 -9.05 5.87
C TRP A 51 15.32 -9.42 4.38
N SER A 52 16.43 -9.22 3.69
CA SER A 52 16.55 -9.58 2.27
C SER A 52 17.00 -11.04 2.14
N VAL A 53 16.29 -11.81 1.31
CA VAL A 53 16.59 -13.21 1.06
C VAL A 53 17.96 -13.31 0.35
N PRO A 54 18.94 -14.03 0.92
CA PRO A 54 20.23 -14.22 0.26
C PRO A 54 20.11 -15.24 -0.88
N GLY A 55 20.98 -15.13 -1.89
CA GLY A 55 21.06 -16.08 -3.00
C GLY A 55 20.41 -15.63 -4.31
N GLY A 56 19.72 -14.49 -4.33
CA GLY A 56 19.19 -13.87 -5.55
C GLY A 56 17.90 -14.53 -6.06
N GLU A 57 17.73 -14.54 -7.39
CA GLU A 57 16.54 -15.07 -8.06
C GLU A 57 16.25 -16.51 -7.65
N GLY A 58 14.99 -16.78 -7.29
CA GLY A 58 14.53 -18.13 -6.93
C GLY A 58 14.96 -18.62 -5.54
N ALA A 59 15.84 -17.92 -4.83
CA ALA A 59 16.34 -18.38 -3.53
C ALA A 59 15.25 -18.48 -2.45
N TRP A 60 14.15 -17.74 -2.60
CA TRP A 60 12.99 -17.75 -1.71
C TRP A 60 12.39 -19.15 -1.49
N VAL A 61 12.53 -20.09 -2.44
CA VAL A 61 12.05 -21.48 -2.30
C VAL A 61 12.71 -22.22 -1.13
N ASN A 62 13.89 -21.78 -0.71
CA ASN A 62 14.65 -22.37 0.39
C ASN A 62 14.30 -21.76 1.75
N TYR A 63 13.44 -20.73 1.79
CA TYR A 63 13.13 -19.99 3.01
C TYR A 63 11.62 -20.01 3.27
N PRO A 64 11.09 -21.11 3.85
CA PRO A 64 9.69 -21.14 4.26
C PRO A 64 9.43 -20.10 5.35
N PHE A 65 8.17 -19.67 5.48
CA PHE A 65 7.77 -18.63 6.45
C PHE A 65 8.30 -18.87 7.87
N SER A 66 8.28 -20.13 8.34
CA SER A 66 8.77 -20.50 9.67
C SER A 66 10.27 -20.22 9.87
N GLU A 67 11.08 -20.24 8.82
CA GLU A 67 12.50 -19.87 8.87
C GLU A 67 12.69 -18.36 8.75
N VAL A 68 11.89 -17.71 7.90
CA VAL A 68 11.93 -16.26 7.66
C VAL A 68 11.69 -15.49 8.95
N ILE A 69 10.65 -15.83 9.73
CA ILE A 69 10.30 -15.08 10.95
C ILE A 69 11.35 -15.17 12.05
N ASN A 70 12.27 -16.13 11.96
CA ASN A 70 13.38 -16.31 12.89
C ASN A 70 14.66 -15.58 12.43
N GLN A 71 14.64 -14.94 11.26
CA GLN A 71 15.76 -14.16 10.77
C GLN A 71 15.92 -12.84 11.54
N SER A 72 17.11 -12.24 11.42
CA SER A 72 17.38 -10.93 12.00
C SER A 72 16.89 -9.82 11.07
N PHE A 73 15.77 -9.19 11.44
CA PHE A 73 15.24 -8.05 10.72
C PHE A 73 15.92 -6.75 11.15
N THR A 74 16.37 -5.96 10.17
CA THR A 74 17.02 -4.66 10.40
C THR A 74 16.01 -3.52 10.25
N PRO A 75 16.01 -2.49 11.13
CA PRO A 75 15.10 -1.36 11.00
C PRO A 75 15.17 -0.67 9.64
N THR A 76 14.03 -0.20 9.13
CA THR A 76 13.96 0.58 7.89
C THR A 76 12.82 1.61 7.93
N ALA A 77 12.71 2.42 6.89
CA ALA A 77 11.75 3.51 6.79
C ALA A 77 11.22 3.69 5.37
N LEU A 78 10.15 4.48 5.25
CA LEU A 78 9.66 4.95 3.96
C LEU A 78 10.75 5.67 3.17
N GLY A 79 10.78 5.45 1.86
CA GLY A 79 11.80 5.95 0.94
C GLY A 79 13.00 5.02 0.77
N ALA A 80 13.15 3.98 1.60
CA ALA A 80 14.16 2.95 1.38
C ALA A 80 13.85 2.14 0.11
N SER A 81 14.91 1.69 -0.56
CA SER A 81 14.82 0.92 -1.80
C SER A 81 15.40 -0.48 -1.62
N PHE A 82 14.75 -1.48 -2.22
CA PHE A 82 15.06 -2.89 -2.04
C PHE A 82 15.07 -3.60 -3.40
N GLY A 83 15.83 -4.69 -3.49
CA GLY A 83 16.11 -5.35 -4.77
C GLY A 83 17.37 -6.21 -4.66
N PRO A 84 17.94 -6.65 -5.80
CA PRO A 84 17.62 -6.19 -7.16
C PRO A 84 16.42 -6.92 -7.77
N THR A 85 16.25 -6.82 -9.08
CA THR A 85 15.24 -7.54 -9.86
C THR A 85 15.19 -9.04 -9.49
N TRP A 86 13.98 -9.57 -9.35
CA TRP A 86 13.67 -10.97 -8.97
C TRP A 86 14.14 -11.41 -7.58
N SER A 87 14.70 -10.50 -6.78
CA SER A 87 14.98 -10.78 -5.36
C SER A 87 13.70 -10.77 -4.53
N THR A 88 13.79 -11.31 -3.31
CA THR A 88 12.70 -11.27 -2.33
C THR A 88 13.18 -10.57 -1.07
N THR A 89 12.39 -9.63 -0.56
CA THR A 89 12.65 -8.97 0.72
C THR A 89 11.44 -9.11 1.62
N TRP A 90 11.65 -9.63 2.81
CA TRP A 90 10.63 -9.76 3.83
C TRP A 90 10.64 -8.54 4.75
N PHE A 91 9.46 -8.09 5.14
CA PHE A 91 9.27 -7.01 6.08
C PHE A 91 8.44 -7.48 7.26
N LYS A 92 8.89 -7.15 8.47
CA LYS A 92 8.05 -7.21 9.66
C LYS A 92 7.43 -5.84 9.87
N VAL A 93 6.10 -5.81 9.88
CA VAL A 93 5.29 -4.59 9.96
C VAL A 93 4.56 -4.57 11.28
N GLU A 94 4.79 -3.53 12.07
CA GLU A 94 4.17 -3.35 13.39
C GLU A 94 3.28 -2.09 13.39
N LEU A 95 2.00 -2.29 13.72
CA LEU A 95 0.94 -1.29 13.62
C LEU A 95 0.35 -1.00 15.01
N GLN A 96 0.69 0.16 15.58
CA GLN A 96 0.10 0.62 16.84
C GLN A 96 -1.26 1.30 16.62
N ILE A 97 -2.36 0.66 17.00
CA ILE A 97 -3.72 1.17 16.73
C ILE A 97 -4.16 2.12 17.86
N PRO A 98 -4.44 3.41 17.57
CA PRO A 98 -4.99 4.32 18.57
C PRO A 98 -6.32 3.83 19.12
N SER A 99 -6.56 3.95 20.43
CA SER A 99 -7.85 3.60 21.05
C SER A 99 -9.01 4.41 20.48
N THR A 100 -8.75 5.64 20.03
CA THR A 100 -9.72 6.53 19.38
C THR A 100 -10.27 5.99 18.05
N TRP A 101 -9.69 4.91 17.52
CA TRP A 101 -10.14 4.25 16.29
C TRP A 101 -11.11 3.09 16.54
N GLN A 102 -11.46 2.80 17.80
CA GLN A 102 -12.50 1.84 18.13
C GLN A 102 -13.82 2.21 17.41
N GLY A 103 -14.53 1.21 16.89
CA GLY A 103 -15.75 1.43 16.12
C GLY A 103 -15.53 1.67 14.62
N ARG A 104 -14.29 1.76 14.14
CA ARG A 104 -13.96 2.15 12.75
C ARG A 104 -13.47 1.00 11.88
N HIS A 105 -13.57 1.21 10.56
CA HIS A 105 -12.98 0.34 9.54
C HIS A 105 -11.47 0.55 9.50
N LEU A 106 -10.70 -0.48 9.79
CA LEU A 106 -9.25 -0.42 9.81
C LEU A 106 -8.68 -1.01 8.52
N HIS A 107 -7.87 -0.22 7.82
CA HIS A 107 -7.17 -0.67 6.63
C HIS A 107 -5.65 -0.59 6.84
N PHE A 108 -4.94 -1.59 6.32
CA PHE A 108 -3.50 -1.53 6.08
C PHE A 108 -3.24 -1.14 4.62
N ARG A 109 -2.29 -0.26 4.38
CA ARG A 109 -1.82 0.10 3.05
C ARG A 109 -0.33 -0.16 2.91
N TRP A 110 0.06 -0.75 1.79
CA TRP A 110 1.42 -0.99 1.36
C TRP A 110 1.60 -0.55 -0.10
N ASN A 111 2.68 0.17 -0.39
CA ASN A 111 3.09 0.51 -1.75
C ASN A 111 4.62 0.53 -1.87
N SER A 112 5.16 -0.48 -2.54
CA SER A 112 6.59 -0.66 -2.81
C SER A 112 6.98 -0.48 -4.28
N ASP A 113 6.06 0.02 -5.12
CA ASP A 113 6.21 0.00 -6.59
C ASP A 113 6.51 -1.40 -7.16
N SER A 114 6.08 -2.43 -6.43
CA SER A 114 6.32 -3.83 -6.73
C SER A 114 5.09 -4.69 -6.42
N GLU A 115 5.20 -5.98 -6.71
CA GLU A 115 4.34 -7.02 -6.14
C GLU A 115 4.77 -7.35 -4.72
N ALA A 116 3.79 -7.68 -3.88
CA ALA A 116 4.04 -8.15 -2.53
C ALA A 116 2.92 -9.07 -2.05
N THR A 117 3.20 -9.91 -1.06
CA THR A 117 2.22 -10.77 -0.39
C THR A 117 2.14 -10.41 1.08
N LEU A 118 0.93 -10.19 1.58
CA LEU A 118 0.66 -9.97 3.00
C LEU A 118 0.44 -11.30 3.70
N TRP A 119 1.15 -11.49 4.82
CA TRP A 119 1.11 -12.68 5.65
C TRP A 119 0.75 -12.30 7.09
N SER A 120 -0.03 -13.17 7.73
CA SER A 120 -0.27 -13.11 9.17
C SER A 120 0.92 -13.63 9.97
N VAL A 121 0.93 -13.41 11.28
CA VAL A 121 1.97 -13.93 12.18
C VAL A 121 2.03 -15.45 12.26
N ASP A 122 0.94 -16.14 11.94
CA ASP A 122 0.84 -17.61 11.90
C ASP A 122 1.13 -18.19 10.50
N GLY A 123 1.63 -17.37 9.57
CA GLY A 123 2.09 -17.84 8.25
C GLY A 123 0.97 -18.10 7.25
N LYS A 124 -0.23 -17.53 7.46
CA LYS A 124 -1.31 -17.58 6.47
C LYS A 124 -1.17 -16.42 5.49
N VAL A 125 -1.30 -16.73 4.20
CA VAL A 125 -1.43 -15.72 3.15
C VAL A 125 -2.78 -15.01 3.33
N LEU A 126 -2.74 -13.69 3.46
CA LEU A 126 -3.92 -12.84 3.63
C LEU A 126 -4.33 -12.19 2.31
N GLN A 127 -3.38 -11.60 1.57
CA GLN A 127 -3.68 -10.93 0.31
C GLN A 127 -2.42 -10.70 -0.54
N GLY A 128 -2.54 -10.83 -1.87
CA GLY A 128 -1.58 -10.21 -2.79
C GLY A 128 -1.77 -8.70 -2.84
N LEU A 129 -0.67 -7.97 -3.01
CA LEU A 129 -0.59 -6.51 -3.08
C LEU A 129 0.16 -6.14 -4.35
N SER A 130 -0.32 -5.12 -5.05
CA SER A 130 0.29 -4.64 -6.28
C SER A 130 0.23 -3.13 -6.38
N SER A 131 1.38 -2.54 -6.65
CA SER A 131 1.56 -1.12 -6.89
C SER A 131 1.84 -0.93 -8.38
N THR A 132 0.86 -0.47 -9.14
CA THR A 132 0.94 -0.28 -10.60
C THR A 132 0.28 1.06 -10.97
N ILE A 133 0.48 1.52 -12.21
CA ILE A 133 -0.18 2.73 -12.73
C ILE A 133 -1.50 2.36 -13.46
N ASP A 134 -1.69 1.08 -13.79
CA ASP A 134 -2.88 0.60 -14.47
C ASP A 134 -4.05 0.28 -13.50
N ASN A 135 -5.14 -0.28 -14.03
CA ASN A 135 -6.33 -0.57 -13.24
C ASN A 135 -6.18 -1.76 -12.28
N GLN A 136 -4.97 -2.33 -12.13
CA GLN A 136 -4.71 -3.50 -11.29
C GLN A 136 -4.10 -3.14 -9.92
N VAL A 137 -4.18 -1.87 -9.51
CA VAL A 137 -3.70 -1.41 -8.19
C VAL A 137 -4.44 -2.11 -7.06
N ARG A 138 -3.68 -2.72 -6.16
CA ARG A 138 -4.17 -3.33 -4.93
C ARG A 138 -3.20 -3.04 -3.79
N THR A 139 -3.27 -1.83 -3.26
CA THR A 139 -2.37 -1.38 -2.18
C THR A 139 -2.96 -1.54 -0.79
N ASP A 140 -4.25 -1.84 -0.67
CA ASP A 140 -4.98 -1.82 0.60
C ASP A 140 -5.50 -3.22 0.98
N TYR A 141 -5.42 -3.52 2.27
CA TYR A 141 -6.01 -4.68 2.92
C TYR A 141 -6.95 -4.21 4.02
N LEU A 142 -8.17 -4.75 4.05
CA LEU A 142 -9.13 -4.50 5.13
C LEU A 142 -8.77 -5.40 6.31
N ILE A 143 -8.31 -4.82 7.41
CA ILE A 143 -8.02 -5.55 8.64
C ILE A 143 -9.32 -5.94 9.34
N THR A 144 -10.23 -4.99 9.51
CA THR A 144 -11.56 -5.22 10.09
C THR A 144 -12.52 -4.09 9.70
N ASN A 145 -13.81 -4.40 9.59
CA ASN A 145 -14.86 -3.39 9.43
C ASN A 145 -15.17 -2.66 10.74
N ASN A 146 -14.83 -3.24 11.88
CA ASN A 146 -15.11 -2.64 13.17
C ASN A 146 -14.02 -3.04 14.15
N TYR A 147 -13.06 -2.15 14.36
CA TYR A 147 -12.02 -2.37 15.36
C TYR A 147 -12.62 -2.28 16.76
N ASP A 148 -12.57 -3.38 17.50
CA ASP A 148 -13.19 -3.53 18.82
C ASP A 148 -12.34 -2.94 19.96
N GLY A 149 -11.11 -2.52 19.69
CA GLY A 149 -10.18 -1.98 20.70
C GLY A 149 -9.35 -3.04 21.43
N SER A 150 -9.52 -4.33 21.11
CA SER A 150 -8.87 -5.43 21.85
C SER A 150 -7.36 -5.54 21.60
N SER A 151 -6.90 -5.12 20.42
CA SER A 151 -5.55 -5.40 19.92
C SER A 151 -4.80 -4.11 19.56
N PRO A 152 -4.23 -3.40 20.55
CA PRO A 152 -3.58 -2.10 20.32
C PRO A 152 -2.30 -2.19 19.48
N MET A 153 -1.76 -3.39 19.27
CA MET A 153 -0.67 -3.67 18.36
C MET A 153 -1.06 -4.81 17.44
N LEU A 154 -0.85 -4.63 16.14
CA LEU A 154 -0.96 -5.69 15.14
C LEU A 154 0.38 -5.87 14.45
N THR A 155 0.76 -7.12 14.23
CA THR A 155 1.97 -7.48 13.49
C THR A 155 1.59 -8.25 12.24
N TYR A 156 2.23 -7.91 11.13
CA TYR A 156 2.12 -8.62 9.86
C TYR A 156 3.49 -8.81 9.24
N TYR A 157 3.59 -9.72 8.28
CA TYR A 157 4.74 -9.85 7.42
C TYR A 157 4.37 -9.50 5.98
N VAL A 158 5.25 -8.82 5.28
CA VAL A 158 5.10 -8.55 3.85
C VAL A 158 6.28 -9.16 3.12
N GLU A 159 5.99 -10.07 2.20
CA GLU A 159 6.95 -10.63 1.26
C GLU A 159 6.92 -9.80 -0.01
N MET A 160 7.92 -8.94 -0.20
CA MET A 160 8.04 -8.09 -1.38
C MET A 160 8.86 -8.81 -2.44
N ALA A 161 8.33 -8.92 -3.66
CA ALA A 161 9.07 -9.38 -4.82
C ALA A 161 9.73 -8.20 -5.53
N GLY A 162 10.95 -8.39 -6.03
CA GLY A 162 11.66 -7.47 -6.90
C GLY A 162 11.10 -7.46 -8.32
N SER A 163 9.78 -7.36 -8.47
CA SER A 163 9.05 -7.38 -9.74
C SER A 163 7.84 -6.44 -9.69
N ARG A 164 7.40 -5.98 -10.85
CA ARG A 164 6.07 -5.40 -11.04
C ARG A 164 5.14 -6.46 -11.61
N ILE A 165 3.83 -6.18 -11.64
CA ILE A 165 2.77 -7.11 -12.08
C ILE A 165 2.94 -7.66 -13.51
N LYS A 166 3.73 -7.00 -14.36
CA LYS A 166 4.05 -7.47 -15.72
C LYS A 166 5.54 -7.71 -15.92
N GLY A 167 6.25 -8.05 -14.83
CA GLY A 167 7.70 -8.12 -14.82
C GLY A 167 8.36 -6.74 -14.80
N THR A 168 9.67 -6.72 -15.00
CA THR A 168 10.49 -5.51 -15.03
C THR A 168 11.03 -5.28 -16.43
N TYR A 169 11.19 -4.01 -16.79
CA TYR A 169 11.66 -3.58 -18.10
C TYR A 169 12.24 -2.16 -17.98
N THR A 170 13.03 -1.75 -18.97
CA THR A 170 13.61 -0.40 -19.01
C THR A 170 12.71 0.55 -19.80
N ASP A 171 12.38 0.20 -21.06
CA ASP A 171 11.64 1.08 -21.96
C ASP A 171 10.33 0.42 -22.46
N ASP A 172 10.43 -0.74 -23.11
CA ASP A 172 9.28 -1.50 -23.62
C ASP A 172 8.92 -2.67 -22.70
N LEU A 173 7.63 -2.99 -22.59
CA LEU A 173 7.11 -4.08 -21.76
C LEU A 173 7.70 -5.45 -22.13
N ILE A 174 8.17 -5.61 -23.36
CA ILE A 174 8.77 -6.86 -23.85
C ILE A 174 10.30 -6.88 -23.79
N ASP A 175 10.92 -5.81 -23.30
CA ASP A 175 12.37 -5.74 -23.15
C ASP A 175 12.87 -6.78 -22.13
N PRO A 176 14.14 -7.22 -22.26
CA PRO A 176 14.75 -8.03 -21.22
C PRO A 176 14.75 -7.27 -19.88
N PRO A 177 14.46 -7.96 -18.77
CA PRO A 177 14.40 -7.32 -17.46
C PRO A 177 15.77 -6.81 -17.03
N PRO A 178 15.89 -5.54 -16.60
CA PRO A 178 17.15 -5.01 -16.07
C PRO A 178 17.54 -5.79 -14.81
N PRO A 179 18.80 -6.22 -14.64
CA PRO A 179 19.19 -7.09 -13.52
C PRO A 179 19.32 -6.35 -12.19
N ASP A 180 19.40 -5.02 -12.19
CA ASP A 180 19.75 -4.16 -11.04
C ASP A 180 18.62 -3.22 -10.61
N MET A 181 17.37 -3.49 -11.03
CA MET A 181 16.23 -2.65 -10.67
C MET A 181 15.97 -2.67 -9.17
N MET A 182 15.75 -1.50 -8.60
CA MET A 182 15.43 -1.30 -7.20
C MET A 182 14.01 -0.74 -7.04
N PHE A 183 13.35 -1.11 -5.95
CA PHE A 183 11.94 -0.83 -5.68
C PHE A 183 11.82 -0.03 -4.39
N THR A 184 11.17 1.14 -4.46
CA THR A 184 11.10 2.07 -3.34
C THR A 184 9.79 1.91 -2.56
N LEU A 185 9.92 1.69 -1.25
CA LEU A 185 8.77 1.67 -0.33
C LEU A 185 8.23 3.10 -0.12
N SER A 186 7.14 3.43 -0.80
CA SER A 186 6.57 4.79 -0.82
C SER A 186 5.42 5.00 0.14
N GLU A 187 4.62 3.96 0.44
CA GLU A 187 3.57 4.04 1.46
C GLU A 187 3.51 2.78 2.34
N THR A 188 3.40 2.99 3.65
CA THR A 188 3.10 1.96 4.64
C THR A 188 2.36 2.59 5.81
N LYS A 189 1.08 2.29 5.94
CA LYS A 189 0.25 2.94 6.97
C LYS A 189 -0.98 2.14 7.30
N ARG A 190 -1.48 2.38 8.49
CA ARG A 190 -2.86 2.08 8.86
C ARG A 190 -3.71 3.34 8.70
N LYS A 191 -4.98 3.18 8.34
CA LYS A 191 -5.91 4.30 8.16
C LYS A 191 -7.34 3.88 8.54
N VAL A 192 -8.12 4.87 8.97
CA VAL A 192 -9.55 4.80 9.32
C VAL A 192 -10.27 6.01 8.79
#